data_AF-K5XFX7-F1
#
_entry.id   AF-K5XFX7-F1
#
_cell.length_a   1.000
_cell.length_b   1.000
_cell.length_c   1.000
_cell.angle_alpha   90.00
_cell.angle_beta   90.00
_cell.angle_gamma   90.00
#
_symmetry.space_group_name_H-M   'P 1'
#
loop_
_entity.id
_entity.type
_entity.pdbx_description
1 polymer ?
#
loop_
_entity_poly.entity_id
_entity_poly.type
_entity_poly.pdbx_seq_one_letter_code
_entity_poly.pdbx_strand_id
1 'polypeptide(L)'
;MLAASSSPAPLQSKWTTDRITDLVRRRFKKRPCWYQIEVAKAFYAGQDVIGCAPTGAGKTLSFWIPLLMAQEENPGTILFVVSPLNVLAAQNVAILLEAGISAVAVAAENATTSTFK
;
A
#
# COMPACT_ATOMS: atom_id res chain seq x y z
N MET A 1 -35.14 -19.58 4.23
CA MET A 1 -34.61 -19.02 5.49
C MET A 1 -33.21 -18.51 5.20
N LEU A 2 -33.08 -17.24 4.81
CA LEU A 2 -31.78 -16.62 4.52
C LEU A 2 -31.15 -16.22 5.86
N ALA A 3 -30.03 -16.85 6.21
CA ALA A 3 -29.24 -16.42 7.36
C ALA A 3 -28.68 -15.02 7.05
N ALA A 4 -29.13 -14.02 7.80
CA ALA A 4 -28.49 -12.72 7.83
C ALA A 4 -27.06 -12.94 8.36
N SER A 5 -26.06 -12.75 7.50
CA SER A 5 -24.66 -12.68 7.92
C SER A 5 -24.51 -11.45 8.79
N SER A 6 -24.44 -11.66 10.11
CA SER A 6 -24.09 -10.62 11.07
C SER A 6 -22.72 -10.07 10.69
N SER A 7 -22.68 -8.79 10.30
CA SER A 7 -21.42 -8.06 10.12
C SER A 7 -20.62 -8.18 11.42
N PRO A 8 -19.37 -8.70 11.39
CA PRO A 8 -18.58 -8.77 12.60
C PRO A 8 -18.37 -7.35 13.13
N ALA A 9 -18.60 -7.15 14.42
CA ALA A 9 -18.28 -5.90 15.10
C ALA A 9 -16.85 -5.47 14.72
N PRO A 10 -16.59 -4.18 14.45
CA PRO A 10 -15.29 -3.75 13.99
C PRO A 10 -14.26 -4.14 15.03
N LEU A 11 -13.41 -5.12 14.70
CA LEU A 11 -12.17 -5.37 15.42
C LEU A 11 -11.51 -4.00 15.58
N GLN A 12 -11.29 -3.56 16.83
CA GLN A 12 -10.55 -2.34 17.08
C GLN A 12 -9.20 -2.48 16.39
N SER A 13 -9.07 -1.84 15.23
CA SER A 13 -7.89 -1.99 14.41
C SER A 13 -6.72 -1.39 15.19
N LYS A 14 -5.68 -2.19 15.45
CA LYS A 14 -4.42 -1.74 16.07
C LYS A 14 -3.71 -0.64 15.27
N TRP A 15 -4.22 -0.34 14.07
CA TRP A 15 -3.78 0.71 13.17
C TRP A 15 -4.59 1.98 13.38
N THR A 16 -4.20 2.75 14.41
CA THR A 16 -4.72 4.09 14.64
C THR A 16 -4.15 5.09 13.63
N THR A 17 -4.86 6.20 13.42
CA THR A 17 -4.42 7.31 12.54
C THR A 17 -3.03 7.81 12.91
N ASP A 18 -2.74 7.95 14.21
CA ASP A 18 -1.44 8.44 14.69
C ASP A 18 -0.34 7.43 14.42
N ARG A 19 -0.58 6.14 14.67
CA ARG A 19 0.39 5.08 14.40
C ARG A 19 0.73 5.00 12.91
N ILE A 20 -0.28 5.09 12.04
CA ILE A 20 -0.09 5.13 10.59
C ILE A 20 0.70 6.37 10.18
N THR A 21 0.32 7.54 10.71
CA THR A 21 1.00 8.81 10.42
C THR A 21 2.47 8.77 10.82
N ASP A 22 2.79 8.23 11.99
CA ASP A 22 4.15 8.06 12.46
C ASP A 22 4.95 7.10 11.58
N LEU A 23 4.35 5.99 11.17
CA LEU A 23 5.00 5.01 10.30
C LEU A 23 5.35 5.64 8.94
N VAL A 24 4.41 6.37 8.33
CA VAL A 24 4.63 7.10 7.08
C VAL A 24 5.69 8.18 7.24
N ARG A 25 5.68 8.92 8.34
CA ARG A 25 6.68 9.96 8.62
C ARG A 25 8.08 9.36 8.73
N ARG A 26 8.24 8.23 9.42
CA ARG A 26 9.53 7.54 9.57
C ARG A 26 10.08 7.02 8.24
N ARG A 27 9.23 6.45 7.37
CA ARG A 27 9.68 5.80 6.12
C ARG A 27 9.75 6.74 4.93
N PHE A 28 8.75 7.59 4.76
CA PHE A 28 8.63 8.45 3.57
C PHE A 28 8.90 9.92 3.84
N LYS A 29 9.10 10.34 5.11
CA LYS A 29 9.27 11.76 5.49
C LYS A 29 8.10 12.64 4.99
N LYS A 30 6.90 12.06 4.93
CA LYS A 30 5.65 12.73 4.55
C LYS A 30 4.62 12.61 5.66
N ARG A 31 3.58 13.45 5.59
CA ARG A 31 2.35 13.31 6.39
C ARG A 31 1.23 12.81 5.47
N PRO A 32 0.62 11.65 5.76
CA PRO A 32 -0.53 11.19 4.99
C PRO A 32 -1.76 12.04 5.33
N CYS A 33 -2.62 12.27 4.34
CA CYS A 33 -3.91 12.90 4.55
C CYS A 33 -4.98 11.85 4.88
N TRP A 34 -6.12 12.31 5.39
CA TRP A 34 -7.19 11.46 5.90
C TRP A 34 -7.63 10.38 4.89
N TYR A 35 -7.88 10.74 3.63
CA TYR A 35 -8.37 9.76 2.64
C TYR A 35 -7.34 8.66 2.34
N GLN A 36 -6.04 8.97 2.38
CA GLN A 36 -4.98 7.98 2.17
C GLN A 36 -4.97 6.95 3.31
N ILE A 37 -5.20 7.41 4.54
CA ILE A 37 -5.28 6.58 5.73
C ILE A 37 -6.52 5.69 5.70
N GLU A 38 -7.68 6.22 5.33
CA GLU A 38 -8.91 5.43 5.26
C GLU A 38 -8.87 4.39 4.13
N VAL A 39 -8.36 4.76 2.94
CA VAL A 39 -8.11 3.79 1.85
C VAL A 39 -7.17 2.68 2.31
N ALA A 40 -6.08 3.04 2.99
CA ALA A 40 -5.11 2.07 3.48
C ALA A 40 -5.71 1.12 4.54
N LYS A 41 -6.49 1.64 5.49
CA LYS A 41 -7.16 0.84 6.52
C LYS A 41 -8.16 -0.13 5.92
N ALA A 42 -8.99 0.32 4.98
CA ALA A 42 -9.96 -0.54 4.30
C ALA A 42 -9.27 -1.63 3.49
N PHE A 43 -8.25 -1.27 2.70
CA PHE A 43 -7.46 -2.24 1.93
C PHE A 43 -6.75 -3.25 2.85
N TYR A 44 -6.14 -2.78 3.94
CA TYR A 44 -5.48 -3.65 4.92
C TYR A 44 -6.44 -4.61 5.63
N ALA A 45 -7.71 -4.21 5.80
CA ALA A 45 -8.77 -5.06 6.34
C ALA A 45 -9.30 -6.10 5.33
N GLY A 46 -8.70 -6.19 4.13
CA GLY A 46 -9.08 -7.13 3.09
C GLY A 46 -10.29 -6.69 2.27
N GLN A 47 -10.62 -5.40 2.27
CA GLN A 47 -11.72 -4.85 1.48
C GLN A 47 -11.24 -4.42 0.09
N ASP A 48 -12.11 -4.57 -0.91
CA ASP A 48 -11.92 -3.97 -2.23
C ASP A 48 -12.18 -2.46 -2.17
N VAL A 49 -11.25 -1.64 -2.66
CA VAL A 49 -11.30 -0.17 -2.53
C VAL A 49 -11.09 0.52 -3.87
N ILE A 50 -12.00 1.43 -4.23
CA ILE A 50 -11.82 2.38 -5.34
C ILE A 50 -11.47 3.76 -4.77
N GLY A 51 -10.21 4.16 -4.89
CA GLY A 51 -9.74 5.48 -4.48
C GLY A 51 -9.84 6.50 -5.61
N CYS A 52 -10.82 7.41 -5.54
CA CYS A 52 -10.96 8.51 -6.50
C CYS A 52 -10.41 9.82 -5.92
N ALA A 53 -9.39 10.38 -6.54
CA ALA A 53 -8.83 11.68 -6.18
C ALA A 53 -8.13 12.33 -7.40
N PRO A 54 -8.01 13.66 -7.45
CA PRO A 54 -7.39 14.35 -8.59
C PRO A 54 -5.89 14.03 -8.73
N THR A 55 -5.32 14.32 -9.90
CA THR A 55 -3.87 14.28 -10.11
C THR A 55 -3.17 15.23 -9.12
N GLY A 56 -2.00 14.84 -8.62
CA GLY A 56 -1.28 15.60 -7.59
C GLY A 56 -1.79 15.39 -6.16
N ALA A 57 -2.97 14.77 -5.95
CA ALA A 57 -3.50 14.51 -4.60
C ALA A 57 -2.69 13.48 -3.77
N GLY A 58 -1.68 12.85 -4.37
CA GLY A 58 -0.82 11.88 -3.69
C GLY A 58 -1.41 10.46 -3.58
N LYS A 59 -2.30 10.05 -4.49
CA LYS A 59 -2.91 8.71 -4.49
C LYS A 59 -1.91 7.56 -4.30
N THR A 60 -0.71 7.72 -4.87
CA THR A 60 0.37 6.72 -4.79
C THR A 60 0.71 6.32 -3.35
N LEU A 61 0.70 7.28 -2.41
CA LEU A 61 1.02 7.00 -1.01
C LEU A 61 -0.01 6.04 -0.37
N SER A 62 -1.27 6.04 -0.83
CA SER A 62 -2.30 5.13 -0.35
C SER A 62 -1.98 3.66 -0.61
N PHE A 63 -1.18 3.33 -1.63
CA PHE A 63 -0.74 1.95 -1.87
C PHE A 63 0.38 1.53 -0.91
N TRP A 64 1.24 2.46 -0.50
CA TRP A 64 2.41 2.13 0.32
C TRP A 64 2.10 2.03 1.81
N ILE A 65 1.13 2.80 2.29
CA ILE A 65 0.69 2.73 3.69
C ILE A 65 0.33 1.30 4.12
N PRO A 66 -0.55 0.55 3.42
CA PRO A 66 -0.88 -0.81 3.82
C PRO A 66 0.29 -1.80 3.69
N LEU A 67 1.24 -1.56 2.77
CA LEU A 67 2.49 -2.32 2.73
C LEU A 67 3.33 -2.11 3.99
N LEU A 68 3.48 -0.86 4.45
CA LEU A 68 4.19 -0.57 5.70
C LEU A 68 3.50 -1.24 6.89
N MET A 69 2.16 -1.17 6.93
CA MET A 69 1.37 -1.82 7.98
C MET A 69 1.62 -3.34 7.98
N ALA A 70 1.60 -3.98 6.82
CA ALA A 70 1.83 -5.41 6.72
C ALA A 70 3.25 -5.81 7.10
N GLN A 71 4.26 -5.02 6.70
CA GLN A 71 5.67 -5.30 7.00
C GLN A 71 6.02 -5.21 8.50
N GLU A 72 5.31 -4.38 9.27
CA GLU A 72 5.47 -4.32 10.73
C GLU A 72 5.01 -5.61 11.43
N GLU A 73 4.16 -6.40 10.77
CA GLU A 73 3.63 -7.67 11.30
C GLU A 73 4.34 -8.88 10.68
N ASN A 74 4.57 -8.82 9.38
CA ASN A 74 5.24 -9.84 8.59
C ASN A 74 6.19 -9.17 7.59
N PRO A 75 7.49 -9.09 7.92
CA PRO A 75 8.50 -8.46 7.05
C PRO A 75 8.58 -9.03 5.64
N GLY A 76 8.13 -10.27 5.42
CA GLY A 76 8.10 -10.93 4.11
C GLY A 76 6.88 -10.59 3.24
N THR A 77 6.02 -9.65 3.65
CA THR A 77 4.83 -9.29 2.88
C THR A 77 5.19 -8.59 1.57
N ILE A 78 4.52 -9.01 0.48
CA ILE A 78 4.67 -8.47 -0.87
C ILE A 78 3.39 -7.73 -1.29
N LEU A 79 3.53 -6.56 -1.89
CA LEU A 79 2.44 -5.82 -2.54
C LEU A 79 2.67 -5.78 -4.05
N PHE A 80 1.67 -6.20 -4.83
CA PHE A 80 1.66 -6.07 -6.27
C PHE A 80 0.98 -4.77 -6.68
N VAL A 81 1.66 -3.95 -7.49
CA VAL A 81 1.09 -2.73 -8.08
C VAL A 81 1.22 -2.82 -9.59
N VAL A 82 0.07 -2.77 -10.27
CA VAL A 82 0.00 -2.75 -11.73
C VAL A 82 0.00 -1.29 -12.19
N SER A 83 0.96 -0.94 -13.03
CA SER A 83 1.06 0.39 -13.64
C SER A 83 1.00 0.26 -15.16
N PRO A 84 0.28 1.15 -15.87
CA PRO A 84 0.23 1.12 -17.32
C PRO A 84 1.52 1.62 -17.99
N LEU A 85 2.45 2.22 -17.23
CA LEU A 85 3.67 2.83 -17.77
C LEU A 85 4.92 2.31 -17.06
N ASN A 86 5.86 1.73 -17.82
CA ASN A 86 7.14 1.23 -17.30
C ASN A 86 7.94 2.33 -16.57
N VAL A 87 7.94 3.56 -17.10
CA VAL A 87 8.62 4.71 -16.50
C VAL A 87 8.04 5.04 -15.12
N LEU A 88 6.72 4.97 -14.96
CA LEU A 88 6.07 5.24 -13.68
C LEU A 88 6.37 4.13 -12.66
N ALA A 89 6.41 2.87 -13.11
CA ALA A 89 6.82 1.75 -12.26
C ALA A 89 8.27 1.92 -11.77
N ALA A 90 9.19 2.28 -12.66
CA ALA A 90 10.60 2.52 -12.31
C ALA A 90 10.77 3.69 -11.32
N GLN A 91 10.00 4.78 -11.48
CA GLN A 91 9.97 5.89 -10.51
C GLN A 91 9.51 5.43 -9.12
N ASN A 92 8.48 4.58 -9.05
CA ASN A 92 8.02 4.03 -7.77
C ASN A 92 9.09 3.13 -7.12
N VAL A 93 9.83 2.35 -7.90
CA VAL A 93 10.95 1.55 -7.37
C VAL A 93 11.99 2.45 -6.72
N ALA A 94 12.40 3.54 -7.37
CA ALA A 94 13.35 4.49 -6.77
C ALA A 94 12.85 5.07 -5.44
N ILE A 95 11.59 5.49 -5.38
CA ILE A 95 10.95 6.01 -4.15
C ILE A 95 10.94 4.95 -3.03
N LEU A 96 10.65 3.69 -3.36
CA LEU A 96 10.62 2.60 -2.38
C LEU A 96 12.02 2.26 -1.88
N LEU A 97 13.03 2.22 -2.75
CA LEU A 97 14.42 2.00 -2.37
C LEU A 97 14.94 3.13 -1.45
N GLU A 98 14.63 4.39 -1.75
CA GLU A 98 14.94 5.53 -0.87
C GLU A 98 14.28 5.41 0.51
N ALA A 99 13.10 4.79 0.58
CA ALA A 99 12.40 4.50 1.83
C ALA A 99 12.87 3.22 2.54
N GLY A 100 13.90 2.55 2.01
CA GLY A 100 14.45 1.30 2.53
C GLY A 100 13.54 0.09 2.32
N ILE A 101 12.74 0.11 1.25
CA ILE A 101 11.82 -0.97 0.87
C ILE A 101 12.32 -1.59 -0.42
N SER A 102 12.57 -2.91 -0.39
CA SER A 102 12.93 -3.65 -1.61
C SER A 102 11.77 -3.64 -2.60
N ALA A 103 12.07 -3.31 -3.86
CA ALA A 103 11.07 -3.23 -4.92
C ALA A 103 11.70 -3.58 -6.27
N VAL A 104 10.89 -4.16 -7.15
CA VAL A 104 11.26 -4.47 -8.53
C VAL A 104 10.10 -4.08 -9.46
N ALA A 105 10.42 -3.46 -10.59
CA ALA A 105 9.47 -3.24 -11.67
C ALA A 105 9.67 -4.33 -12.71
N VAL A 106 8.60 -5.09 -12.97
CA VAL A 106 8.59 -6.16 -13.97
C VAL A 106 7.90 -5.65 -15.22
N ALA A 107 8.58 -5.78 -16.37
CA ALA A 107 8.11 -5.40 -17.69
C ALA A 107 8.50 -6.48 -18.71
N ALA A 108 8.04 -6.36 -19.94
CA ALA A 108 8.28 -7.35 -20.99
C ALA A 108 9.78 -7.65 -21.17
N GLU A 109 10.63 -6.64 -21.03
CA GLU A 109 12.08 -6.71 -21.27
C GLU A 109 12.83 -7.50 -20.18
N ASN A 110 12.28 -7.59 -18.95
CA ASN A 110 12.95 -8.24 -17.83
C ASN A 110 12.13 -9.38 -17.18
N ALA A 111 10.98 -9.77 -17.76
CA ALA A 111 10.14 -10.88 -17.30
C ALA A 111 10.81 -12.25 -17.57
N THR A 112 11.86 -12.55 -16.82
CA THR A 112 12.71 -13.74 -16.95
C THR A 112 12.88 -14.42 -15.60
N THR A 113 13.27 -15.70 -15.60
CA THR A 113 13.46 -16.47 -14.36
C THR A 113 14.40 -15.79 -13.36
N SER A 114 15.41 -15.04 -13.82
CA SER A 114 16.32 -14.31 -12.91
C SER A 114 15.64 -13.21 -12.11
N THR A 115 14.59 -12.59 -12.64
CA THR A 115 13.85 -11.51 -11.96
C THR A 115 12.95 -12.04 -10.85
N PHE A 116 12.56 -13.33 -10.93
CA PHE A 116 11.68 -13.99 -9.96
C PHE A 116 12.41 -14.89 -8.97
N LYS A 117 13.75 -14.78 -8.87
CA LYS A 117 14.56 -15.46 -7.85
C LYS A 117 14.64 -14.62 -6.58
#